data_AF-A0AA40R4W4-F1
#
_entry.id   AF-A0AA40R4W4-F1
#
_cell.length_a   1.000
_cell.length_b   1.000
_cell.length_c   1.000
_cell.angle_alpha   90.00
_cell.angle_beta   90.00
_cell.angle_gamma   90.00
#
_symmetry.space_group_name_H-M   'P 1'
#
loop_
_entity.id
_entity.type
_entity.pdbx_description
1 polymer ?
#
loop_
_entity_poly.entity_id
_entity_poly.type
_entity_poly.pdbx_seq_one_letter_code
_entity_poly.pdbx_strand_id
1 'polypeptide(L)'
;MSPTPFPALLDEVLRTVDRRYRLPPLVPASSLSDAASPATTLAIVIEEARKTLVGGQSPGAALQCRFIDALARMIRDAMDPRSGDPALQAVVLRHNAASVREYASLSARAEQDRRTLRSAVNAIAHPAKRERHAHAWRRDALARLHAAADAASWAELHATLQRLLVLPETATDAAFECDIAKLTDSPALERLLRLDALASDEHVCQYLALWERHGPHSGSSLAAAQGVSSHQRGAAVEASAAQALEALAGRLNAADEQRTYRVVTSMRVPSSIPGRHDRAKTEWDAVLLERVRDDEPAPAWNVRFLVEAKASADAATTDLPRLLRGLSLLAQSDRNTIYSFETRQGAVRLHGASLCALTTDDATLQREVLYCCDAPADATPRLLSAASRMQLLSAQASVDYASALAQRADADPHGLGAIWDALLGQSQWRAVLHQYPMLLQGRELMVRTGDLLAAIDGATGSDTAIDA
;
A
#
# COMPACT_ATOMS: atom_id res chain seq x y z
N MET A 1 -22.27 -30.31 11.48
CA MET A 1 -21.90 -31.00 10.22
C MET A 1 -20.40 -31.24 10.23
N SER A 2 -19.97 -32.47 9.92
CA SER A 2 -18.56 -32.79 9.71
C SER A 2 -18.04 -32.05 8.47
N PRO A 3 -16.76 -31.65 8.42
CA PRO A 3 -16.18 -31.01 7.24
C PRO A 3 -16.33 -31.95 6.03
N THR A 4 -16.91 -31.45 4.95
CA THR A 4 -17.02 -32.19 3.70
C THR A 4 -15.61 -32.46 3.16
N PRO A 5 -15.27 -33.71 2.78
CA PRO A 5 -13.94 -34.06 2.33
C PRO A 5 -13.55 -33.20 1.12
N PHE A 6 -12.27 -32.80 1.11
CA PHE A 6 -11.69 -31.97 0.07
C PHE A 6 -11.69 -32.75 -1.26
N PRO A 7 -12.23 -32.20 -2.36
CA PRO A 7 -12.34 -32.94 -3.62
C PRO A 7 -10.96 -33.38 -4.13
N ALA A 8 -10.79 -34.68 -4.45
CA ALA A 8 -9.51 -35.22 -4.89
C ALA A 8 -8.98 -34.53 -6.16
N LEU A 9 -9.88 -34.20 -7.10
CA LEU A 9 -9.55 -33.45 -8.31
C LEU A 9 -8.98 -32.05 -7.99
N LEU A 10 -9.56 -31.36 -6.99
CA LEU A 10 -9.06 -30.05 -6.57
C LEU A 10 -7.67 -30.20 -5.94
N ASP A 11 -7.44 -31.21 -5.09
CA ASP A 11 -6.12 -31.46 -4.51
C ASP A 11 -5.07 -31.80 -5.58
N GLU A 12 -5.44 -32.59 -6.59
CA GLU A 12 -4.58 -32.91 -7.73
C GLU A 12 -4.16 -31.65 -8.48
N VAL A 13 -5.12 -30.77 -8.82
CA VAL A 13 -4.84 -29.50 -9.51
C VAL A 13 -3.91 -28.61 -8.69
N LEU A 14 -4.17 -28.43 -7.40
CA LEU A 14 -3.37 -27.56 -6.53
C LEU A 14 -1.94 -28.08 -6.28
N ARG A 15 -1.75 -29.40 -6.39
CA ARG A 15 -0.45 -30.06 -6.26
C ARG A 15 0.36 -30.03 -7.57
N THR A 16 -0.30 -30.10 -8.72
CA THR A 16 0.37 -30.19 -10.03
C THR A 16 0.57 -28.84 -10.71
N VAL A 17 -0.16 -27.80 -10.30
CA VAL A 17 0.00 -26.45 -10.85
C VAL A 17 1.44 -25.94 -10.71
N ASP A 18 1.98 -25.42 -11.82
CA ASP A 18 3.31 -24.84 -11.88
C ASP A 18 3.36 -23.53 -11.09
N ARG A 19 4.27 -23.44 -10.11
CA ARG A 19 4.39 -22.30 -9.19
C ARG A 19 5.62 -21.45 -9.50
N ARG A 20 5.60 -20.80 -10.67
CA ARG A 20 6.71 -19.98 -11.20
C ARG A 20 7.13 -18.81 -10.32
N TYR A 21 6.26 -18.36 -9.43
CA TYR A 21 6.52 -17.23 -8.53
C TYR A 21 7.24 -17.64 -7.25
N ARG A 22 7.42 -18.94 -6.98
CA ARG A 22 8.12 -19.43 -5.81
C ARG A 22 9.53 -18.87 -5.74
N LEU A 23 9.93 -18.49 -4.54
CA LEU A 23 11.30 -18.02 -4.30
C LEU A 23 12.27 -19.19 -4.34
N PRO A 24 13.49 -18.98 -4.86
CA PRO A 24 14.55 -19.96 -4.69
C PRO A 24 14.89 -20.13 -3.19
N PRO A 25 15.44 -21.29 -2.79
CA PRO A 25 15.94 -21.49 -1.44
C PRO A 25 16.94 -20.39 -1.05
N LEU A 26 16.84 -19.90 0.19
CA LEU A 26 17.80 -18.93 0.70
C LEU A 26 19.18 -19.55 0.82
N VAL A 27 20.17 -18.86 0.27
CA VAL A 27 21.58 -19.13 0.47
C VAL A 27 22.03 -18.42 1.76
N PRO A 28 22.89 -19.03 2.60
CA PRO A 28 23.41 -18.39 3.80
C PRO A 28 24.14 -17.09 3.49
N ALA A 29 24.07 -16.11 4.39
CA ALA A 29 24.74 -14.81 4.25
C ALA A 29 26.24 -14.95 4.06
N SER A 30 26.86 -15.97 4.67
CA SER A 30 28.29 -16.30 4.55
C SER A 30 28.71 -16.74 3.15
N SER A 31 27.79 -17.29 2.36
CA SER A 31 28.03 -17.80 1.01
C SER A 31 27.70 -16.78 -0.09
N LEU A 32 27.21 -15.60 0.28
CA LEU A 32 26.97 -14.53 -0.68
C LEU A 32 28.29 -13.96 -1.20
N SER A 33 28.39 -13.84 -2.52
CA SER A 33 29.46 -13.10 -3.18
C SER A 33 29.34 -11.60 -2.89
N ASP A 34 30.48 -10.90 -2.92
CA ASP A 34 30.53 -9.44 -2.82
C ASP A 34 29.74 -8.73 -3.93
N ALA A 35 29.49 -9.41 -5.06
CA ALA A 35 28.66 -8.91 -6.16
C ALA A 35 27.14 -8.97 -5.88
N ALA A 36 26.70 -9.58 -4.77
CA ALA A 36 25.29 -9.62 -4.41
C ALA A 36 24.76 -8.22 -4.11
N SER A 37 23.49 -7.96 -4.48
CA SER A 37 22.88 -6.65 -4.19
C SER A 37 22.81 -6.40 -2.68
N PRO A 38 23.11 -5.18 -2.19
CA PRO A 38 23.05 -4.88 -0.76
C PRO A 38 21.67 -5.16 -0.14
N ALA A 39 20.60 -4.95 -0.91
CA ALA A 39 19.24 -5.26 -0.49
C ALA A 39 19.01 -6.77 -0.29
N THR A 40 19.54 -7.61 -1.18
CA THR A 40 19.51 -9.07 -1.05
C THR A 40 20.28 -9.51 0.19
N THR A 41 21.50 -8.98 0.40
CA THR A 41 22.29 -9.28 1.61
C THR A 41 21.52 -8.90 2.88
N LEU A 42 20.92 -7.71 2.93
CA LEU A 42 20.11 -7.29 4.08
C LEU A 42 18.94 -8.24 4.36
N ALA A 43 18.17 -8.61 3.33
CA ALA A 43 17.04 -9.51 3.50
C ALA A 43 17.47 -10.86 4.10
N ILE A 44 18.58 -11.43 3.62
CA ILE A 44 19.12 -12.70 4.10
C ILE A 44 19.61 -12.56 5.54
N VAL A 45 20.37 -11.51 5.84
CA VAL A 45 20.91 -11.24 7.20
C VAL A 45 19.77 -11.05 8.21
N ILE A 46 18.71 -10.33 7.84
CA ILE A 46 17.53 -10.16 8.69
C ILE A 46 16.82 -11.50 8.95
N GLU A 47 16.67 -12.34 7.92
CA GLU A 47 16.03 -13.65 8.07
C GLU A 47 16.87 -14.61 8.92
N GLU A 48 18.19 -14.61 8.76
CA GLU A 48 19.09 -15.37 9.64
C GLU A 48 18.97 -14.91 11.09
N ALA A 49 18.99 -13.60 11.34
CA ALA A 49 18.83 -13.05 12.67
C ALA A 49 17.51 -13.47 13.31
N ARG A 50 16.41 -13.40 12.54
CA ARG A 50 15.09 -13.87 12.98
C ARG A 50 15.09 -15.36 13.32
N LYS A 51 15.69 -16.21 12.47
CA LYS A 51 15.79 -17.66 12.73
C LYS A 51 16.57 -17.96 14.01
N THR A 52 17.69 -17.26 14.25
CA THR A 52 18.47 -17.38 15.49
C THR A 52 17.65 -17.00 16.71
N LEU A 53 16.89 -15.89 16.65
CA LEU A 53 16.00 -15.47 17.74
C LEU A 53 14.87 -16.49 18.02
N VAL A 54 14.25 -17.03 16.97
CA VAL A 54 13.22 -18.08 17.14
C VAL A 54 13.81 -19.35 17.74
N GLY A 55 15.07 -19.66 17.46
CA GLY A 55 15.82 -20.74 18.09
C GLY A 55 16.26 -20.45 19.54
N GLY A 56 15.90 -19.30 20.11
CA GLY A 56 16.24 -18.90 21.48
C GLY A 56 17.69 -18.44 21.66
N GLN A 57 18.39 -18.13 20.57
CA GLN A 57 19.78 -17.66 20.58
C GLN A 57 19.86 -16.18 20.19
N SER A 58 20.92 -15.50 20.61
CA SER A 58 21.22 -14.14 20.16
C SER A 58 22.06 -14.16 18.87
N PRO A 59 21.71 -13.35 17.86
CA PRO A 59 22.54 -13.17 16.68
C PRO A 59 23.99 -12.77 17.02
N GLY A 60 24.98 -13.40 16.38
CA GLY A 60 26.40 -13.13 16.64
C GLY A 60 26.93 -11.85 15.97
N ALA A 61 28.07 -11.36 16.46
CA ALA A 61 28.69 -10.11 15.99
C ALA A 61 29.00 -10.10 14.48
N ALA A 62 29.38 -11.24 13.90
CA ALA A 62 29.66 -11.34 12.46
C ALA A 62 28.41 -11.03 11.61
N LEU A 63 27.22 -11.40 12.09
CA LEU A 63 25.96 -11.14 11.39
C LEU A 63 25.56 -9.66 11.50
N GLN A 64 25.79 -9.06 12.68
CA GLN A 64 25.63 -7.62 12.90
C GLN A 64 26.56 -6.80 11.98
N CYS A 65 27.84 -7.16 11.86
CA CYS A 65 28.76 -6.47 10.95
C CYS A 65 28.26 -6.53 9.50
N ARG A 66 27.83 -7.71 9.02
CA ARG A 66 27.26 -7.86 7.67
C ARG A 66 26.01 -7.01 7.46
N PHE A 67 25.15 -6.88 8.47
CA PHE A 67 24.00 -5.98 8.41
C PHE A 67 24.44 -4.52 8.22
N ILE A 68 25.35 -4.05 9.06
CA ILE A 68 25.87 -2.68 9.02
C ILE A 68 26.52 -2.39 7.66
N ASP A 69 27.38 -3.30 7.17
CA ASP A 69 28.08 -3.14 5.90
C ASP A 69 27.11 -3.11 4.70
N ALA A 70 26.10 -3.98 4.71
CA ALA A 70 25.09 -4.01 3.65
C ALA A 70 24.18 -2.77 3.68
N LEU A 71 23.79 -2.30 4.87
CA LEU A 71 23.00 -1.06 5.01
C LEU A 71 23.81 0.16 4.59
N ALA A 72 25.09 0.25 4.99
CA ALA A 72 25.98 1.33 4.60
C ALA A 72 26.18 1.38 3.07
N ARG A 73 26.39 0.22 2.42
CA ARG A 73 26.44 0.13 0.95
C ARG A 73 25.13 0.60 0.31
N MET A 74 23.99 0.13 0.81
CA MET A 74 22.67 0.53 0.29
C MET A 74 22.42 2.04 0.41
N ILE A 75 22.86 2.66 1.52
CA ILE A 75 22.77 4.11 1.72
C ILE A 75 23.71 4.85 0.77
N ARG A 76 24.95 4.38 0.57
CA ARG A 76 25.88 4.96 -0.40
C ARG A 76 25.32 4.95 -1.81
N ASP A 77 24.80 3.80 -2.25
CA ASP A 77 24.17 3.66 -3.57
C ASP A 77 22.96 4.60 -3.73
N ALA A 78 22.16 4.74 -2.66
CA ALA A 78 21.00 5.64 -2.65
C ALA A 78 21.39 7.14 -2.63
N MET A 79 22.55 7.48 -2.08
CA MET A 79 23.06 8.85 -2.05
C MET A 79 23.82 9.26 -3.33
N ASP A 80 23.95 8.38 -4.32
CA ASP A 80 24.55 8.74 -5.61
C ASP A 80 23.76 9.86 -6.32
N PRO A 81 24.36 11.02 -6.65
CA PRO A 81 23.62 12.16 -7.19
C PRO A 81 22.97 11.95 -8.57
N ARG A 82 23.40 10.92 -9.32
CA ARG A 82 22.96 10.68 -10.71
C ARG A 82 21.94 9.56 -10.81
N SER A 83 22.16 8.45 -10.10
CA SER A 83 21.36 7.23 -10.18
C SER A 83 20.80 6.75 -8.83
N GLY A 84 21.06 7.49 -7.75
CA GLY A 84 20.58 7.16 -6.42
C GLY A 84 19.06 7.35 -6.24
N ASP A 85 18.63 7.27 -4.99
CA ASP A 85 17.22 7.36 -4.56
C ASP A 85 16.85 8.82 -4.24
N PRO A 86 16.03 9.49 -5.08
CA PRO A 86 15.70 10.89 -4.86
C PRO A 86 14.92 11.14 -3.57
N ALA A 87 14.16 10.16 -3.07
CA ALA A 87 13.43 10.32 -1.81
C ALA A 87 14.39 10.36 -0.63
N LEU A 88 15.38 9.45 -0.57
CA LEU A 88 16.38 9.49 0.50
C LEU A 88 17.17 10.81 0.46
N GLN A 89 17.59 11.23 -0.73
CA GLN A 89 18.31 12.50 -0.92
C GLN A 89 17.48 13.69 -0.43
N ALA A 90 16.18 13.73 -0.73
CA ALA A 90 15.28 14.78 -0.27
C ALA A 90 15.10 14.76 1.27
N VAL A 91 15.05 13.57 1.88
CA VAL A 91 15.00 13.41 3.34
C VAL A 91 16.29 13.92 3.99
N VAL A 92 17.46 13.58 3.44
CA VAL A 92 18.76 14.05 3.93
C VAL A 92 18.90 15.56 3.77
N LEU A 93 18.50 16.11 2.62
CA LEU A 93 18.52 17.55 2.37
C LEU A 93 17.61 18.29 3.36
N ARG A 94 16.41 17.75 3.63
CA ARG A 94 15.54 18.25 4.70
C ARG A 94 16.20 18.13 6.07
N HIS A 95 16.90 17.04 6.37
CA HIS A 95 17.58 16.88 7.65
C HIS A 95 18.71 17.90 7.84
N ASN A 96 19.39 18.31 6.75
CA ASN A 96 20.54 19.21 6.82
C ASN A 96 20.16 20.70 6.73
N ALA A 97 19.22 21.07 5.86
CA ALA A 97 18.86 22.46 5.60
C ALA A 97 17.62 22.90 6.41
N ALA A 98 17.79 23.93 7.24
CA ALA A 98 16.69 24.50 8.02
C ALA A 98 15.58 25.10 7.13
N SER A 99 15.96 25.75 6.02
CA SER A 99 15.03 26.29 5.02
C SER A 99 14.11 25.20 4.44
N VAL A 100 14.67 24.03 4.12
CA VAL A 100 13.92 22.88 3.59
C VAL A 100 13.00 22.26 4.65
N ARG A 101 13.43 22.18 5.92
CA ARG A 101 12.53 21.72 7.01
C ARG A 101 11.34 22.63 7.18
N GLU A 102 11.59 23.93 7.18
CA GLU A 102 10.55 24.95 7.31
C GLU A 102 9.59 24.85 6.11
N TYR A 103 10.13 24.85 4.89
CA TYR A 103 9.33 24.71 3.67
C TYR A 103 8.45 23.46 3.70
N ALA A 104 9.01 22.29 4.01
CA ALA A 104 8.27 21.03 4.06
C ALA A 104 7.19 21.01 5.16
N SER A 105 7.41 21.70 6.28
CA SER A 105 6.42 21.85 7.36
C SER A 105 5.25 22.73 6.93
N LEU A 106 5.54 23.85 6.26
CA LEU A 106 4.53 24.78 5.75
C LEU A 106 3.74 24.19 4.59
N SER A 107 4.41 23.49 3.65
CA SER A 107 3.78 22.92 2.46
C SER A 107 2.74 21.84 2.81
N ALA A 108 2.98 21.05 3.87
CA ALA A 108 2.03 20.06 4.37
C ALA A 108 0.69 20.67 4.80
N ARG A 109 0.66 21.96 5.16
CA ARG A 109 -0.54 22.68 5.60
C ARG A 109 -1.07 23.66 4.55
N ALA A 110 -0.33 23.87 3.47
CA ALA A 110 -0.63 24.91 2.49
C ALA A 110 -2.06 24.81 1.96
N GLU A 111 -2.57 23.62 1.63
CA GLU A 111 -3.92 23.49 1.08
C GLU A 111 -5.03 23.81 2.09
N GLN A 112 -4.79 23.56 3.38
CA GLN A 112 -5.72 24.00 4.42
C GLN A 112 -5.69 25.52 4.58
N ASP A 113 -4.50 26.11 4.55
CA ASP A 113 -4.32 27.57 4.64
C ASP A 113 -4.96 28.28 3.43
N ARG A 114 -4.79 27.74 2.22
CA ARG A 114 -5.44 28.24 0.99
C ARG A 114 -6.96 28.24 1.11
N ARG A 115 -7.55 27.12 1.54
CA ARG A 115 -9.01 27.02 1.72
C ARG A 115 -9.52 27.98 2.79
N THR A 116 -8.79 28.11 3.89
CA THR A 116 -9.14 29.03 4.99
C THR A 116 -9.14 30.48 4.50
N LEU A 117 -8.08 30.90 3.81
CA LEU A 117 -7.95 32.27 3.30
C LEU A 117 -8.97 32.56 2.20
N ARG A 118 -9.20 31.63 1.26
CA ARG A 118 -10.24 31.76 0.23
C ARG A 118 -11.63 31.91 0.85
N SER A 119 -11.95 31.13 1.88
CA SER A 119 -13.23 31.25 2.60
C SER A 119 -13.38 32.62 3.27
N ALA A 120 -12.34 33.09 3.94
CA ALA A 120 -12.34 34.39 4.61
C ALA A 120 -12.45 35.56 3.61
N VAL A 121 -11.72 35.50 2.48
CA VAL A 121 -11.86 36.46 1.38
C VAL A 121 -13.27 36.42 0.80
N ASN A 122 -13.84 35.24 0.57
CA ASN A 122 -15.21 35.11 0.07
C ASN A 122 -16.26 35.68 1.04
N ALA A 123 -16.04 35.63 2.35
CA ALA A 123 -16.98 36.23 3.30
C ALA A 123 -17.19 37.73 3.07
N ILE A 124 -16.13 38.43 2.64
CA ILE A 124 -16.07 39.90 2.49
C ILE A 124 -16.19 40.33 1.02
N ALA A 125 -15.58 39.58 0.10
CA ALA A 125 -15.38 39.94 -1.30
C ALA A 125 -16.18 39.08 -2.31
N HIS A 126 -17.18 38.30 -1.85
CA HIS A 126 -17.98 37.46 -2.77
C HIS A 126 -18.58 38.29 -3.92
N PRO A 127 -18.54 37.80 -5.18
CA PRO A 127 -19.04 38.54 -6.34
C PRO A 127 -20.47 39.07 -6.18
N ALA A 128 -21.39 38.27 -5.62
CA ALA A 128 -22.78 38.67 -5.36
C ALA A 128 -22.96 39.72 -4.25
N LYS A 129 -21.98 39.87 -3.34
CA LYS A 129 -21.97 40.95 -2.32
C LYS A 129 -21.33 42.22 -2.86
N ARG A 130 -20.35 42.08 -3.76
CA ARG A 130 -19.61 43.17 -4.41
C ARG A 130 -20.52 44.16 -5.14
N GLU A 131 -21.56 43.67 -5.82
CA GLU A 131 -22.51 44.50 -6.57
C GLU A 131 -23.36 45.44 -5.68
N ARG A 132 -23.43 45.15 -4.37
CA ARG A 132 -24.23 45.92 -3.41
C ARG A 132 -23.48 47.11 -2.80
N HIS A 133 -22.18 47.24 -3.04
CA HIS A 133 -21.39 48.35 -2.51
C HIS A 133 -21.47 49.59 -3.41
N ALA A 134 -21.88 50.72 -2.83
CA ALA A 134 -22.10 51.97 -3.55
C ALA A 134 -20.82 52.59 -4.14
N HIS A 135 -19.66 52.37 -3.51
CA HIS A 135 -18.40 53.00 -3.93
C HIS A 135 -17.61 52.14 -4.93
N ALA A 136 -17.24 52.72 -6.08
CA ALA A 136 -16.48 52.05 -7.13
C ALA A 136 -15.09 51.58 -6.66
N TRP A 137 -14.37 52.43 -5.90
CA TRP A 137 -13.05 52.09 -5.35
C TRP A 137 -13.07 50.82 -4.49
N ARG A 138 -14.15 50.63 -3.70
CA ARG A 138 -14.34 49.47 -2.82
C ARG A 138 -14.63 48.20 -3.64
N ARG A 139 -15.43 48.32 -4.69
CA ARG A 139 -15.71 47.20 -5.61
C ARG A 139 -14.45 46.71 -6.31
N ASP A 140 -13.62 47.63 -6.80
CA ASP A 140 -12.37 47.30 -7.50
C ASP A 140 -11.35 46.63 -6.58
N ALA A 141 -11.21 47.13 -5.34
CA ALA A 141 -10.29 46.53 -4.36
C ALA A 141 -10.74 45.13 -3.93
N LEU A 142 -12.04 44.91 -3.69
CA LEU A 142 -12.59 43.58 -3.39
C LEU A 142 -12.44 42.61 -4.57
N ALA A 143 -12.58 43.10 -5.81
CA ALA A 143 -12.33 42.29 -7.00
C ALA A 143 -10.87 41.83 -7.08
N ARG A 144 -9.90 42.70 -6.78
CA ARG A 144 -8.47 42.35 -6.74
C ARG A 144 -8.16 41.34 -5.63
N LEU A 145 -8.73 41.49 -4.44
CA LEU A 145 -8.57 40.52 -3.36
C LEU A 145 -9.09 39.13 -3.74
N HIS A 146 -10.28 39.07 -4.32
CA HIS A 146 -10.87 37.81 -4.78
C HIS A 146 -10.03 37.17 -5.90
N ALA A 147 -9.60 37.95 -6.89
CA ALA A 147 -8.76 37.46 -7.98
C ALA A 147 -7.40 36.94 -7.48
N ALA A 148 -6.74 37.67 -6.58
CA ALA A 148 -5.47 37.24 -5.99
C ALA A 148 -5.62 35.97 -5.14
N ALA A 149 -6.71 35.81 -4.39
CA ALA A 149 -6.99 34.59 -3.61
C ALA A 149 -7.31 33.37 -4.51
N ASP A 150 -7.99 33.59 -5.63
CA ASP A 150 -8.32 32.55 -6.60
C ASP A 150 -7.05 32.08 -7.33
N ALA A 151 -6.27 33.02 -7.85
CA ALA A 151 -4.98 32.80 -8.52
C ALA A 151 -3.84 32.37 -7.58
N ALA A 152 -4.10 32.24 -6.27
CA ALA A 152 -3.11 31.91 -5.25
C ALA A 152 -1.89 32.87 -5.23
N SER A 153 -2.10 34.14 -5.56
CA SER A 153 -1.07 35.18 -5.59
C SER A 153 -1.02 35.91 -4.24
N TRP A 154 -0.38 35.29 -3.25
CA TRP A 154 -0.43 35.75 -1.85
C TRP A 154 0.24 37.10 -1.62
N ALA A 155 1.34 37.39 -2.34
CA ALA A 155 2.01 38.68 -2.29
C ALA A 155 1.10 39.83 -2.78
N GLU A 156 0.36 39.61 -3.87
CA GLU A 156 -0.59 40.59 -4.40
C GLU A 156 -1.79 40.78 -3.46
N LEU A 157 -2.28 39.70 -2.86
CA LEU A 157 -3.33 39.74 -1.85
C LEU A 157 -2.87 40.59 -0.66
N HIS A 158 -1.68 40.32 -0.11
CA HIS A 158 -1.13 41.06 1.03
C HIS A 158 -0.91 42.54 0.68
N ALA A 159 -0.33 42.86 -0.47
CA ALA A 159 -0.15 44.24 -0.93
C ALA A 159 -1.48 44.98 -1.10
N THR A 160 -2.54 44.28 -1.49
CA THR A 160 -3.88 44.86 -1.62
C THR A 160 -4.52 45.12 -0.25
N LEU A 161 -4.36 44.21 0.71
CA LEU A 161 -4.80 44.42 2.09
C LEU A 161 -4.07 45.61 2.75
N GLN A 162 -2.75 45.70 2.62
CA GLN A 162 -1.95 46.81 3.15
C GLN A 162 -2.39 48.16 2.58
N ARG A 163 -2.65 48.23 1.27
CA ARG A 163 -3.20 49.44 0.63
C ARG A 163 -4.57 49.82 1.17
N LEU A 164 -5.43 48.84 1.45
CA LEU A 164 -6.76 49.07 2.02
C LEU A 164 -6.69 49.62 3.45
N LEU A 165 -5.75 49.16 4.28
CA LEU A 165 -5.58 49.66 5.65
C LEU A 165 -5.09 51.12 5.71
N VAL A 166 -4.33 51.57 4.71
CA VAL A 166 -3.81 52.94 4.66
C VAL A 166 -4.83 53.95 4.09
N LEU A 167 -5.89 53.48 3.42
CA LEU A 167 -6.92 54.35 2.85
C LEU A 167 -7.83 54.96 3.94
N PRO A 168 -7.93 56.30 4.03
CA PRO A 168 -8.80 56.96 5.01
C PRO A 168 -10.28 56.54 4.93
N GLU A 169 -10.75 56.20 3.74
CA GLU A 169 -12.12 55.76 3.49
C GLU A 169 -12.44 54.39 4.11
N THR A 170 -11.42 53.58 4.40
CA THR A 170 -11.59 52.30 5.10
C THR A 170 -11.94 52.52 6.58
N ALA A 171 -11.34 53.53 7.22
CA ALA A 171 -11.58 53.89 8.62
C ALA A 171 -13.00 54.44 8.88
N THR A 172 -13.75 54.77 7.82
CA THR A 172 -15.16 55.21 7.94
C THR A 172 -16.12 54.06 8.21
N ASP A 173 -15.68 52.80 8.08
CA ASP A 173 -16.47 51.58 8.26
C ASP A 173 -15.70 50.60 9.17
N ALA A 174 -15.92 50.71 10.49
CA ALA A 174 -15.17 49.94 11.49
C ALA A 174 -15.31 48.41 11.34
N ALA A 175 -16.44 47.92 10.81
CA ALA A 175 -16.63 46.50 10.55
C ALA A 175 -15.75 46.04 9.38
N PHE A 176 -15.71 46.83 8.30
CA PHE A 176 -14.87 46.56 7.14
C PHE A 176 -13.38 46.68 7.47
N GLU A 177 -12.97 47.71 8.20
CA GLU A 177 -11.60 47.87 8.69
C GLU A 177 -11.16 46.68 9.54
N CYS A 178 -12.02 46.23 10.49
CA CYS A 178 -11.75 45.06 11.33
C CYS A 178 -11.59 43.78 10.49
N ASP A 179 -12.40 43.59 9.46
CA ASP A 179 -12.33 42.42 8.58
C ASP A 179 -11.07 42.41 7.70
N ILE A 180 -10.63 43.57 7.20
CA ILE A 180 -9.36 43.72 6.48
C ILE A 180 -8.16 43.51 7.42
N ALA A 181 -8.21 44.04 8.64
CA ALA A 181 -7.16 43.82 9.65
C ALA A 181 -7.03 42.32 10.00
N LYS A 182 -8.14 41.62 10.25
CA LYS A 182 -8.15 40.16 10.50
C LYS A 182 -7.55 39.34 9.36
N LEU A 183 -7.82 39.72 8.10
CA LEU A 183 -7.22 39.06 6.94
C LEU A 183 -5.72 39.33 6.85
N THR A 184 -5.29 40.55 7.18
CA THR A 184 -3.88 40.97 7.14
C THR A 184 -3.07 40.24 8.21
N ASP A 185 -3.61 40.16 9.42
CA ASP A 185 -2.99 39.49 10.58
C ASP A 185 -3.24 37.97 10.60
N SER A 186 -3.75 37.41 9.50
CA SER A 186 -4.04 35.99 9.42
C SER A 186 -2.76 35.15 9.45
N PRO A 187 -2.60 34.21 10.40
CA PRO A 187 -1.45 33.32 10.41
C PRO A 187 -1.36 32.45 9.15
N ALA A 188 -2.49 32.19 8.47
CA ALA A 188 -2.52 31.45 7.22
C ALA A 188 -1.87 32.25 6.07
N LEU A 189 -2.11 33.56 6.02
CA LEU A 189 -1.49 34.44 5.02
C LEU A 189 0.02 34.54 5.25
N GLU A 190 0.46 34.75 6.50
CA GLU A 190 1.88 34.81 6.85
C GLU A 190 2.62 33.53 6.44
N ARG A 191 2.06 32.36 6.74
CA ARG A 191 2.63 31.06 6.36
C ARG A 191 2.72 30.88 4.84
N LEU A 192 1.70 31.30 4.09
CA LEU A 192 1.70 31.20 2.62
C LEU A 192 2.73 32.15 1.99
N LEU A 193 2.87 33.38 2.50
CA LEU A 193 3.92 34.31 2.08
C LEU A 193 5.33 33.76 2.39
N ARG A 194 5.49 33.17 3.58
CA ARG A 194 6.77 32.54 3.97
C ARG A 194 7.10 31.36 3.06
N LEU A 195 6.10 30.57 2.67
CA LEU A 195 6.26 29.46 1.74
C LEU A 195 6.72 29.95 0.35
N ASP A 196 6.10 31.01 -0.19
CA ASP A 196 6.52 31.60 -1.47
C ASP A 196 7.95 32.15 -1.41
N ALA A 197 8.34 32.80 -0.31
CA ALA A 197 9.69 33.30 -0.12
C ALA A 197 10.73 32.18 -0.08
N LEU A 198 10.41 31.08 0.61
CA LEU A 198 11.27 29.89 0.68
C LEU A 198 11.39 29.16 -0.65
N ALA A 199 10.41 29.28 -1.55
CA ALA A 199 10.45 28.61 -2.86
C ALA A 199 11.62 29.06 -3.76
N SER A 200 12.23 30.22 -3.46
CA SER A 200 13.41 30.72 -4.18
C SER A 200 14.75 30.32 -3.53
N ASP A 201 14.73 29.66 -2.36
CA ASP A 201 15.93 29.17 -1.68
C ASP A 201 16.56 28.01 -2.47
N GLU A 202 17.88 28.02 -2.64
CA GLU A 202 18.59 27.03 -3.48
C GLU A 202 18.36 25.60 -3.01
N HIS A 203 18.39 25.35 -1.69
CA HIS A 203 18.15 24.02 -1.15
C HIS A 203 16.67 23.61 -1.32
N VAL A 204 15.73 24.55 -1.28
CA VAL A 204 14.32 24.26 -1.55
C VAL A 204 14.10 23.93 -3.03
N CYS A 205 14.75 24.64 -3.95
CA CYS A 205 14.75 24.31 -5.37
C CYS A 205 15.30 22.90 -5.64
N GLN A 206 16.43 22.56 -5.02
CA GLN A 206 17.01 21.22 -5.12
C GLN A 206 16.08 20.15 -4.53
N TYR A 207 15.46 20.43 -3.38
CA TYR A 207 14.48 19.54 -2.76
C TYR A 207 13.28 19.28 -3.69
N LEU A 208 12.72 20.31 -4.32
CA LEU A 208 11.62 20.17 -5.27
C LEU A 208 12.03 19.37 -6.52
N ALA A 209 13.22 19.61 -7.06
CA ALA A 209 13.75 18.85 -8.18
C ALA A 209 13.92 17.35 -7.86
N LEU A 210 14.26 17.00 -6.61
CA LEU A 210 14.31 15.61 -6.16
C LEU A 210 12.92 14.98 -6.09
N TRP A 211 11.92 15.72 -5.62
CA TRP A 211 10.52 15.25 -5.60
C TRP A 211 9.94 15.04 -7.01
N GLU A 212 10.26 15.91 -7.95
CA GLU A 212 9.89 15.75 -9.36
C GLU A 212 10.44 14.45 -9.98
N ARG A 213 11.66 14.06 -9.59
CA ARG A 213 12.28 12.81 -10.04
C ARG A 213 11.71 11.56 -9.37
N HIS A 214 11.15 11.68 -8.17
CA HIS A 214 10.61 10.56 -7.39
C HIS A 214 9.30 9.99 -7.99
N GLY A 215 8.66 10.70 -8.92
CA GLY A 215 7.54 10.18 -9.69
C GLY A 215 6.51 11.24 -10.06
N PRO A 216 5.49 10.88 -10.85
CA PRO A 216 4.44 11.80 -11.24
C PRO A 216 3.68 12.30 -10.00
N HIS A 217 3.48 13.61 -9.91
CA HIS A 217 2.66 14.21 -8.88
C HIS A 217 1.24 13.64 -8.89
N SER A 218 0.68 13.40 -7.70
CA SER A 218 -0.73 13.02 -7.53
C SER A 218 -1.63 14.02 -8.25
N GLY A 219 -2.51 13.52 -9.14
CA GLY A 219 -3.39 14.35 -9.96
C GLY A 219 -2.80 14.80 -11.31
N SER A 220 -1.55 14.46 -11.63
CA SER A 220 -1.00 14.66 -12.97
C SER A 220 -1.63 13.72 -14.00
N SER A 221 -1.61 14.11 -15.28
CA SER A 221 -2.09 13.28 -16.39
C SER A 221 -1.33 11.95 -16.50
N LEU A 222 -0.04 11.94 -16.17
CA LEU A 222 0.80 10.74 -16.14
C LEU A 222 0.38 9.79 -14.99
N ALA A 223 0.12 10.31 -13.80
CA ALA A 223 -0.42 9.51 -12.69
C ALA A 223 -1.81 8.93 -13.03
N ALA A 224 -2.67 9.71 -13.69
CA ALA A 224 -3.97 9.25 -14.16
C ALA A 224 -3.85 8.12 -15.20
N ALA A 225 -2.96 8.27 -16.20
CA ALA A 225 -2.72 7.25 -17.22
C ALA A 225 -2.15 5.94 -16.63
N GLN A 226 -1.20 6.05 -15.68
CA GLN A 226 -0.67 4.89 -14.95
C GLN A 226 -1.75 4.21 -14.10
N GLY A 227 -2.66 4.99 -13.50
CA GLY A 227 -3.83 4.49 -12.78
C GLY A 227 -4.78 3.70 -13.67
N VAL A 228 -5.12 4.23 -14.84
CA VAL A 228 -5.98 3.54 -15.83
C VAL A 228 -5.35 2.24 -16.30
N SER A 229 -4.07 2.25 -16.67
CA SER A 229 -3.36 1.05 -17.12
C SER A 229 -3.29 -0.02 -16.02
N SER A 230 -3.08 0.38 -14.76
CA SER A 230 -3.06 -0.55 -13.63
C SER A 230 -4.44 -1.14 -13.32
N HIS A 231 -5.50 -0.32 -13.43
CA HIS A 231 -6.88 -0.79 -13.31
C HIS A 231 -7.25 -1.81 -14.39
N GLN A 232 -6.92 -1.54 -15.66
CA GLN A 232 -7.18 -2.45 -16.77
C GLN A 232 -6.47 -3.80 -16.60
N ARG A 233 -5.20 -3.78 -16.16
CA ARG A 233 -4.45 -5.02 -15.86
C ARG A 233 -5.09 -5.79 -14.71
N GLY A 234 -5.51 -5.12 -13.64
CA GLY A 234 -6.23 -5.75 -12.53
C GLY A 234 -7.50 -6.46 -12.99
N ALA A 235 -8.34 -5.75 -13.74
CA ALA A 235 -9.60 -6.29 -14.26
C ALA A 235 -9.38 -7.49 -15.21
N ALA A 236 -8.32 -7.48 -16.02
CA ALA A 236 -7.97 -8.61 -16.88
C ALA A 236 -7.57 -9.86 -16.07
N VAL A 237 -6.74 -9.69 -15.02
CA VAL A 237 -6.36 -10.82 -14.16
C VAL A 237 -7.55 -11.35 -13.37
N GLU A 238 -8.45 -10.48 -12.88
CA GLU A 238 -9.71 -10.89 -12.24
C GLU A 238 -10.55 -11.76 -13.18
N ALA A 239 -10.72 -11.33 -14.43
CA ALA A 239 -11.50 -12.07 -15.43
C ALA A 239 -10.86 -13.44 -15.74
N SER A 240 -9.54 -13.49 -15.96
CA SER A 240 -8.81 -14.75 -16.20
C SER A 240 -8.90 -15.71 -15.01
N ALA A 241 -8.79 -15.19 -13.78
CA ALA A 241 -8.89 -15.98 -12.56
C ALA A 241 -10.31 -16.56 -12.38
N ALA A 242 -11.35 -15.75 -12.65
CA ALA A 242 -12.73 -16.22 -12.63
C ALA A 242 -12.97 -17.31 -13.68
N GLN A 243 -12.47 -17.12 -14.91
CA GLN A 243 -12.58 -18.12 -15.98
C GLN A 243 -11.88 -19.44 -15.62
N ALA A 244 -10.71 -19.39 -15.01
CA ALA A 244 -10.01 -20.59 -14.54
C ALA A 244 -10.82 -21.34 -13.47
N LEU A 245 -11.44 -20.61 -12.54
CA LEU A 245 -12.32 -21.19 -11.53
C LEU A 245 -13.60 -21.78 -12.14
N GLU A 246 -14.15 -21.16 -13.19
CA GLU A 246 -15.33 -21.67 -13.90
C GLU A 246 -15.03 -22.98 -14.62
N ALA A 247 -13.87 -23.08 -15.27
CA ALA A 247 -13.40 -24.33 -15.89
C ALA A 247 -13.25 -25.45 -14.84
N LEU A 248 -12.66 -25.13 -13.68
CA LEU A 248 -12.53 -26.06 -12.55
C LEU A 248 -13.89 -26.49 -12.00
N ALA A 249 -14.83 -25.57 -11.81
CA ALA A 249 -16.18 -25.89 -11.38
C ALA A 249 -16.88 -26.82 -12.39
N GLY A 250 -16.71 -26.59 -13.69
CA GLY A 250 -17.21 -27.47 -14.75
C GLY A 250 -16.65 -28.89 -14.65
N ARG A 251 -15.33 -29.02 -14.45
CA ARG A 251 -14.67 -30.32 -14.25
C ARG A 251 -15.14 -31.03 -12.99
N LEU A 252 -15.29 -30.31 -11.87
CA LEU A 252 -15.81 -30.87 -10.61
C LEU A 252 -17.27 -31.33 -10.74
N ASN A 253 -18.12 -30.55 -11.41
CA ASN A 253 -19.51 -30.94 -11.68
C ASN A 253 -19.64 -32.19 -12.56
N ALA A 254 -18.69 -32.40 -13.47
CA ALA A 254 -18.64 -33.59 -14.32
C ALA A 254 -18.13 -34.83 -13.57
N ALA A 255 -17.24 -34.65 -12.58
CA ALA A 255 -16.63 -35.73 -11.82
C ALA A 255 -17.44 -36.15 -10.58
N ASP A 256 -18.22 -35.24 -9.98
CA ASP A 256 -18.98 -35.49 -8.76
C ASP A 256 -20.51 -35.43 -9.04
N GLU A 257 -21.15 -36.60 -9.01
CA GLU A 257 -22.59 -36.72 -9.21
C GLU A 257 -23.43 -36.27 -8.01
N GLN A 258 -22.84 -36.18 -6.81
CA GLN A 258 -23.53 -35.84 -5.57
C GLN A 258 -23.46 -34.35 -5.23
N ARG A 259 -22.54 -33.61 -5.83
CA ARG A 259 -22.32 -32.19 -5.52
C ARG A 259 -22.51 -31.28 -6.72
N THR A 260 -22.86 -30.04 -6.43
CA THR A 260 -22.87 -28.95 -7.40
C THR A 260 -21.85 -27.92 -7.01
N TYR A 261 -21.06 -27.49 -7.99
CA TYR A 261 -20.07 -26.44 -7.88
C TYR A 261 -20.47 -25.24 -8.73
N ARG A 262 -20.21 -24.05 -8.22
CA ARG A 262 -20.34 -22.81 -9.00
C ARG A 262 -19.32 -21.78 -8.58
N VAL A 263 -19.11 -20.79 -9.44
CA VAL A 263 -18.22 -19.67 -9.15
C VAL A 263 -19.05 -18.41 -8.93
N VAL A 264 -18.62 -17.59 -7.98
CA VAL A 264 -19.10 -16.22 -7.81
C VAL A 264 -17.93 -15.26 -7.77
N THR A 265 -18.16 -14.03 -8.17
CA THR A 265 -17.12 -13.00 -8.29
C THR A 265 -17.48 -11.74 -7.51
N SER A 266 -16.46 -11.01 -7.04
CA SER A 266 -16.61 -9.83 -6.17
C SER A 266 -17.49 -10.10 -4.95
N MET A 267 -17.23 -11.20 -4.24
CA MET A 267 -18.00 -11.61 -3.07
C MET A 267 -17.70 -10.69 -1.88
N ARG A 268 -18.69 -9.89 -1.45
CA ARG A 268 -18.56 -8.91 -0.36
C ARG A 268 -18.98 -9.49 0.98
N VAL A 269 -18.11 -9.36 1.98
CA VAL A 269 -18.37 -9.78 3.35
C VAL A 269 -19.45 -8.89 3.98
N PRO A 270 -20.58 -9.44 4.46
CA PRO A 270 -21.65 -8.63 5.02
C PRO A 270 -21.30 -8.13 6.42
N SER A 271 -21.86 -6.98 6.81
CA SER A 271 -21.65 -6.39 8.14
C SER A 271 -22.24 -7.24 9.29
N SER A 272 -23.07 -8.23 8.97
CA SER A 272 -23.62 -9.19 9.92
C SER A 272 -22.59 -10.23 10.40
N ILE A 273 -21.45 -10.39 9.72
CA ILE A 273 -20.37 -11.24 10.22
C ILE A 273 -19.72 -10.59 11.45
N PRO A 274 -19.64 -11.32 12.57
CA PRO A 274 -19.04 -10.81 13.79
C PRO A 274 -17.54 -10.58 13.62
N GLY A 275 -17.01 -9.61 14.35
CA GLY A 275 -15.60 -9.27 14.34
C GLY A 275 -15.31 -7.89 13.74
N ARG A 276 -14.05 -7.52 13.72
CA ARG A 276 -13.63 -6.22 13.19
C ARG A 276 -13.30 -6.32 11.71
N HIS A 277 -13.96 -5.48 10.92
CA HIS A 277 -13.76 -5.37 9.48
C HIS A 277 -12.58 -4.45 9.12
N ASP A 278 -11.99 -3.76 10.11
CA ASP A 278 -10.93 -2.80 9.88
C ASP A 278 -9.65 -3.49 9.39
N ARG A 279 -9.10 -3.00 8.27
CA ARG A 279 -7.88 -3.52 7.64
C ARG A 279 -7.95 -5.00 7.23
N ALA A 280 -9.10 -5.64 7.36
CA ALA A 280 -9.36 -6.98 6.87
C ALA A 280 -9.72 -6.93 5.38
N LYS A 281 -9.66 -8.09 4.74
CA LYS A 281 -10.20 -8.26 3.41
C LYS A 281 -11.70 -8.50 3.50
N THR A 282 -12.47 -7.68 2.80
CA THR A 282 -13.94 -7.67 2.85
C THR A 282 -14.58 -7.88 1.48
N GLU A 283 -13.76 -8.14 0.46
CA GLU A 283 -14.19 -8.47 -0.90
C GLU A 283 -13.22 -9.52 -1.46
N TRP A 284 -13.76 -10.56 -2.09
CA TRP A 284 -13.02 -11.66 -2.71
C TRP A 284 -13.28 -11.70 -4.20
N ASP A 285 -12.22 -11.80 -5.00
CA ASP A 285 -12.32 -11.60 -6.46
C ASP A 285 -13.08 -12.74 -7.14
N ALA A 286 -12.74 -13.99 -6.82
CA ALA A 286 -13.44 -15.18 -7.29
C ALA A 286 -13.51 -16.25 -6.18
N VAL A 287 -14.65 -16.92 -6.07
CA VAL A 287 -14.94 -17.90 -5.02
C VAL A 287 -15.59 -19.13 -5.62
N LEU A 288 -15.01 -20.29 -5.37
CA LEU A 288 -15.62 -21.59 -5.67
C LEU A 288 -16.54 -21.98 -4.53
N LEU A 289 -17.82 -22.16 -4.85
CA LEU A 289 -18.85 -22.61 -3.94
C LEU A 289 -19.22 -24.06 -4.24
N GLU A 290 -19.56 -24.81 -3.20
CA GLU A 290 -20.11 -26.16 -3.32
C GLU A 290 -21.44 -26.29 -2.56
N ARG A 291 -22.26 -27.25 -2.99
CA ARG A 291 -23.39 -27.77 -2.20
C ARG A 291 -23.65 -29.22 -2.57
N VAL A 292 -24.42 -29.93 -1.74
CA VAL A 292 -24.98 -31.23 -2.11
C VAL A 292 -26.06 -31.02 -3.17
N ARG A 293 -26.18 -31.94 -4.13
CA ARG A 293 -27.29 -31.97 -5.09
C ARG A 293 -28.56 -32.38 -4.36
N ASP A 294 -29.34 -31.38 -4.01
CA ASP A 294 -30.67 -31.51 -3.45
C ASP A 294 -31.66 -30.60 -4.19
N ASP A 295 -32.94 -30.98 -4.12
CA ASP A 295 -34.07 -30.23 -4.65
C ASP A 295 -34.56 -29.15 -3.67
N GLU A 296 -33.68 -28.66 -2.77
CA GLU A 296 -34.08 -27.60 -1.85
C GLU A 296 -34.40 -26.29 -2.61
N PRO A 297 -35.52 -25.62 -2.29
CA PRO A 297 -35.96 -24.44 -3.01
C PRO A 297 -35.13 -23.16 -2.73
N ALA A 298 -34.31 -23.14 -1.68
CA ALA A 298 -33.46 -22.00 -1.33
C ALA A 298 -32.09 -22.44 -0.78
N PRO A 299 -31.28 -23.15 -1.60
CA PRO A 299 -30.12 -23.87 -1.12
C PRO A 299 -29.01 -22.90 -0.69
N ALA A 300 -28.45 -23.14 0.49
CA ALA A 300 -27.26 -22.45 0.96
C ALA A 300 -26.00 -23.20 0.48
N TRP A 301 -24.93 -22.43 0.27
CA TRP A 301 -23.66 -22.93 -0.28
C TRP A 301 -22.59 -22.96 0.80
N ASN A 302 -21.59 -23.82 0.58
CA ASN A 302 -20.35 -23.83 1.35
C ASN A 302 -19.24 -23.17 0.52
N VAL A 303 -18.37 -22.39 1.18
CA VAL A 303 -17.13 -21.92 0.55
C VAL A 303 -16.17 -23.09 0.44
N ARG A 304 -15.67 -23.34 -0.77
CA ARG A 304 -14.70 -24.41 -1.04
C ARG A 304 -13.30 -23.87 -1.34
N PHE A 305 -13.21 -22.75 -2.07
CA PHE A 305 -11.92 -22.19 -2.46
C PHE A 305 -12.01 -20.70 -2.79
N LEU A 306 -10.98 -19.94 -2.44
CA LEU A 306 -10.92 -18.49 -2.61
C LEU A 306 -9.78 -18.13 -3.57
N VAL A 307 -10.00 -17.16 -4.45
CA VAL A 307 -8.97 -16.66 -5.35
C VAL A 307 -8.92 -15.14 -5.37
N GLU A 308 -7.69 -14.65 -5.43
CA GLU A 308 -7.35 -13.24 -5.42
C GLU A 308 -6.46 -12.85 -6.59
N ALA A 309 -6.94 -11.91 -7.41
CA ALA A 309 -6.20 -11.39 -8.53
C ALA A 309 -5.21 -10.31 -8.07
N LYS A 310 -3.96 -10.41 -8.53
CA LYS A 310 -2.91 -9.42 -8.27
C LYS A 310 -2.26 -8.98 -9.57
N ALA A 311 -2.09 -7.67 -9.71
CA ALA A 311 -1.45 -7.07 -10.88
C ALA A 311 0.07 -7.31 -10.93
N SER A 312 0.68 -7.70 -9.81
CA SER A 312 2.10 -8.05 -9.72
C SER A 312 2.35 -9.00 -8.56
N ALA A 313 3.50 -9.65 -8.60
CA ALA A 313 3.88 -10.60 -7.56
C ALA A 313 4.28 -9.95 -6.22
N ASP A 314 4.77 -8.70 -6.26
CA ASP A 314 5.04 -7.91 -5.03
C ASP A 314 3.74 -7.53 -4.30
N ALA A 315 2.63 -7.36 -5.03
CA ALA A 315 1.35 -7.00 -4.42
C ALA A 315 0.80 -8.10 -3.50
N ALA A 316 1.08 -9.38 -3.81
CA ALA A 316 0.66 -10.50 -2.97
C ALA A 316 1.24 -10.44 -1.55
N THR A 317 2.52 -10.08 -1.42
CA THR A 317 3.18 -9.93 -0.11
C THR A 317 2.58 -8.79 0.70
N THR A 318 2.25 -7.66 0.05
CA THR A 318 1.62 -6.53 0.74
C THR A 318 0.17 -6.81 1.15
N ASP A 319 -0.54 -7.63 0.38
CA ASP A 319 -1.94 -7.99 0.65
C ASP A 319 -2.09 -9.14 1.66
N LEU A 320 -1.08 -10.01 1.80
CA LEU A 320 -1.14 -11.19 2.67
C LEU A 320 -1.62 -10.89 4.12
N PRO A 321 -1.13 -9.87 4.84
CA PRO A 321 -1.68 -9.54 6.16
C PRO A 321 -3.18 -9.21 6.13
N ARG A 322 -3.66 -8.55 5.07
CA ARG A 322 -5.08 -8.20 4.91
C ARG A 322 -5.90 -9.43 4.56
N LEU A 323 -5.38 -10.31 3.71
CA LEU A 323 -5.98 -11.60 3.37
C LEU A 323 -6.14 -12.49 4.61
N LEU A 324 -5.07 -12.67 5.40
CA LEU A 324 -5.13 -13.50 6.62
C LEU A 324 -6.16 -12.94 7.62
N ARG A 325 -6.21 -11.62 7.81
CA ARG A 325 -7.27 -11.00 8.63
C ARG A 325 -8.67 -11.21 8.06
N GLY A 326 -8.82 -11.22 6.74
CA GLY A 326 -10.09 -11.54 6.06
C GLY A 326 -10.53 -12.97 6.30
N LEU A 327 -9.62 -13.95 6.19
CA LEU A 327 -9.89 -15.35 6.53
C LEU A 327 -10.26 -15.50 8.01
N SER A 328 -9.51 -14.87 8.92
CA SER A 328 -9.85 -14.89 10.35
C SER A 328 -11.18 -14.21 10.66
N LEU A 329 -11.60 -13.20 9.89
CA LEU A 329 -12.91 -12.57 10.01
C LEU A 329 -14.02 -13.54 9.57
N LEU A 330 -13.87 -14.21 8.43
CA LEU A 330 -14.82 -15.23 7.99
C LEU A 330 -14.91 -16.40 8.99
N ALA A 331 -13.78 -16.81 9.56
CA ALA A 331 -13.70 -17.89 10.54
C ALA A 331 -14.46 -17.60 11.85
N GLN A 332 -14.77 -16.33 12.15
CA GLN A 332 -15.57 -15.92 13.31
C GLN A 332 -17.08 -16.12 13.12
N SER A 333 -17.53 -16.53 11.93
CA SER A 333 -18.95 -16.76 11.63
C SER A 333 -19.59 -17.77 12.59
N ASP A 334 -20.81 -17.47 13.04
CA ASP A 334 -21.64 -18.46 13.74
C ASP A 334 -21.97 -19.65 12.82
N ARG A 335 -21.60 -20.86 13.27
CA ARG A 335 -21.77 -22.13 12.54
C ARG A 335 -23.22 -22.43 12.17
N ASN A 336 -24.17 -21.96 12.97
CA ASN A 336 -25.60 -22.26 12.79
C ASN A 336 -26.35 -21.18 12.00
N THR A 337 -25.65 -20.13 11.56
CA THR A 337 -26.23 -19.02 10.83
C THR A 337 -25.97 -19.14 9.32
N ILE A 338 -26.95 -18.73 8.50
CA ILE A 338 -26.81 -18.58 7.05
C ILE A 338 -26.69 -17.09 6.74
N TYR A 339 -25.59 -16.69 6.10
CA TYR A 339 -25.28 -15.30 5.77
C TYR A 339 -25.57 -15.01 4.31
N SER A 340 -26.03 -13.79 3.99
CA SER A 340 -26.22 -13.32 2.62
C SER A 340 -25.00 -12.48 2.20
N PHE A 341 -24.34 -12.87 1.11
CA PHE A 341 -23.21 -12.18 0.52
C PHE A 341 -23.61 -11.57 -0.81
N GLU A 342 -23.22 -10.31 -1.05
CA GLU A 342 -23.41 -9.67 -2.35
C GLU A 342 -22.29 -10.09 -3.30
N THR A 343 -22.64 -10.40 -4.56
CA THR A 343 -21.72 -10.83 -5.62
C THR A 343 -22.14 -10.22 -6.96
N ARG A 344 -21.30 -10.30 -8.01
CA ARG A 344 -21.73 -9.89 -9.37
C ARG A 344 -22.88 -10.74 -9.91
N GLN A 345 -23.03 -11.98 -9.44
CA GLN A 345 -24.08 -12.92 -9.84
C GLN A 345 -25.36 -12.77 -8.98
N GLY A 346 -25.44 -11.74 -8.13
CA GLY A 346 -26.53 -11.52 -7.18
C GLY A 346 -26.21 -12.04 -5.78
N ALA A 347 -27.18 -11.90 -4.87
CA ALA A 347 -27.01 -12.33 -3.48
C ALA A 347 -26.90 -13.85 -3.37
N VAL A 348 -25.93 -14.33 -2.59
CA VAL A 348 -25.70 -15.76 -2.34
C VAL A 348 -25.74 -16.07 -0.85
N ARG A 349 -26.41 -17.18 -0.50
CA ARG A 349 -26.57 -17.63 0.89
C ARG A 349 -25.47 -18.62 1.23
N LEU A 350 -24.67 -18.33 2.26
CA LEU A 350 -23.53 -19.17 2.67
C LEU A 350 -23.71 -19.71 4.09
N HIS A 351 -23.37 -20.97 4.31
CA HIS A 351 -23.35 -21.57 5.63
C HIS A 351 -22.21 -21.01 6.47
N GLY A 352 -22.51 -20.46 7.63
CA GLY A 352 -21.52 -20.03 8.61
C GLY A 352 -20.59 -21.15 9.06
N ALA A 353 -21.05 -22.42 9.05
CA ALA A 353 -20.20 -23.58 9.32
C ALA A 353 -19.03 -23.71 8.34
N SER A 354 -19.25 -23.45 7.04
CA SER A 354 -18.18 -23.47 6.02
C SER A 354 -17.19 -22.32 6.21
N LEU A 355 -17.69 -21.13 6.58
CA LEU A 355 -16.86 -19.97 6.85
C LEU A 355 -15.99 -20.16 8.10
N CYS A 356 -16.57 -20.74 9.16
CA CYS A 356 -15.88 -21.09 10.40
C CYS A 356 -14.80 -22.17 10.23
N ALA A 357 -14.85 -22.94 9.14
CA ALA A 357 -13.85 -23.96 8.83
C ALA A 357 -12.59 -23.41 8.17
N LEU A 358 -12.62 -22.17 7.65
CA LEU A 358 -11.46 -21.53 7.04
C LEU A 358 -10.34 -21.34 8.07
N THR A 359 -9.10 -21.65 7.68
CA THR A 359 -7.93 -21.55 8.53
C THR A 359 -6.94 -20.51 8.01
N THR A 360 -6.04 -20.07 8.88
CA THR A 360 -4.86 -19.27 8.51
C THR A 360 -3.56 -20.05 8.76
N ASP A 361 -3.65 -21.37 8.87
CA ASP A 361 -2.50 -22.23 9.11
C ASP A 361 -1.73 -22.45 7.80
N ASP A 362 -0.42 -22.24 7.85
CA ASP A 362 0.45 -22.21 6.67
C ASP A 362 0.38 -23.51 5.85
N ALA A 363 0.24 -24.67 6.52
CA ALA A 363 0.21 -25.97 5.85
C ALA A 363 -1.09 -26.22 5.08
N THR A 364 -2.19 -25.59 5.50
CA THR A 364 -3.52 -25.75 4.90
C THR A 364 -3.92 -24.59 3.99
N LEU A 365 -3.26 -23.42 4.12
CA LEU A 365 -3.63 -22.20 3.41
C LEU A 365 -3.63 -22.35 1.87
N GLN A 366 -2.69 -23.12 1.31
CA GLN A 366 -2.63 -23.35 -0.15
C GLN A 366 -3.84 -24.14 -0.70
N ARG A 367 -4.59 -24.82 0.18
CA ARG A 367 -5.81 -25.56 -0.14
C ARG A 367 -7.07 -24.70 0.00
N GLU A 368 -6.98 -23.55 0.67
CA GLU A 368 -8.11 -22.64 0.89
C GLU A 368 -8.09 -21.45 -0.06
N VAL A 369 -6.89 -20.96 -0.41
CA VAL A 369 -6.74 -19.71 -1.15
C VAL A 369 -5.52 -19.69 -2.08
N LEU A 370 -5.67 -19.00 -3.23
CA LEU A 370 -4.55 -18.65 -4.11
C LEU A 370 -4.58 -17.18 -4.52
N TYR A 371 -3.38 -16.68 -4.82
CA TYR A 371 -3.19 -15.46 -5.59
C TYR A 371 -2.98 -15.81 -7.07
N CYS A 372 -3.81 -15.25 -7.95
CA CYS A 372 -3.62 -15.31 -9.39
C CYS A 372 -2.89 -14.06 -9.88
N CYS A 373 -1.87 -14.23 -10.71
CA CYS A 373 -1.11 -13.14 -11.32
C CYS A 373 -0.66 -13.56 -12.71
N ASP A 374 -0.78 -12.66 -13.69
CA ASP A 374 -0.31 -12.90 -15.07
C ASP A 374 0.92 -12.07 -15.46
N ALA A 375 1.47 -11.29 -14.53
CA ALA A 375 2.76 -10.63 -14.74
C ALA A 375 3.89 -11.67 -14.89
N PRO A 376 4.94 -11.40 -15.69
CA PRO A 376 6.06 -12.33 -15.80
C PRO A 376 6.71 -12.58 -14.43
N ALA A 377 7.16 -13.81 -14.18
CA ALA A 377 7.91 -14.14 -12.98
C ALA A 377 9.29 -13.43 -13.00
N ASP A 378 9.72 -12.96 -11.83
CA ASP A 378 10.98 -12.25 -11.67
C ASP A 378 12.16 -13.22 -11.84
N ALA A 379 13.08 -12.94 -12.77
CA ALA A 379 14.33 -13.71 -12.87
C ALA A 379 15.20 -13.59 -11.61
N THR A 380 15.14 -12.43 -10.95
CA THR A 380 15.81 -12.15 -9.68
C THR A 380 14.82 -11.51 -8.71
N PRO A 381 14.07 -12.30 -7.92
CA PRO A 381 13.07 -11.79 -7.01
C PRO A 381 13.66 -10.80 -6.00
N ARG A 382 12.96 -9.69 -5.76
CA ARG A 382 13.36 -8.71 -4.73
C ARG A 382 13.05 -9.27 -3.34
N LEU A 383 14.09 -9.60 -2.58
CA LEU A 383 13.94 -10.20 -1.24
C LEU A 383 13.71 -9.17 -0.12
N LEU A 384 14.08 -7.91 -0.34
CA LEU A 384 13.79 -6.81 0.57
C LEU A 384 12.63 -5.99 0.00
N SER A 385 11.50 -5.99 0.71
CA SER A 385 10.34 -5.22 0.27
C SER A 385 10.64 -3.72 0.21
N ALA A 386 9.96 -3.00 -0.69
CA ALA A 386 10.10 -1.54 -0.80
C ALA A 386 9.77 -0.83 0.52
N ALA A 387 8.75 -1.31 1.24
CA ALA A 387 8.37 -0.77 2.56
C ALA A 387 9.48 -1.00 3.60
N SER A 388 10.05 -2.20 3.67
CA SER A 388 11.15 -2.51 4.59
C SER A 388 12.41 -1.71 4.25
N ARG A 389 12.73 -1.58 2.96
CA ARG A 389 13.83 -0.72 2.47
C ARG A 389 13.61 0.72 2.91
N MET A 390 12.43 1.28 2.66
CA MET A 390 12.09 2.66 3.03
C MET A 390 12.18 2.87 4.53
N GLN A 391 11.69 1.94 5.35
CA GLN A 391 11.78 2.01 6.81
C GLN A 391 13.24 2.00 7.29
N LEU A 392 14.09 1.14 6.72
CA LEU A 392 15.52 1.09 7.02
C LEU A 392 16.22 2.41 6.62
N LEU A 393 15.96 2.91 5.41
CA LEU A 393 16.59 4.14 4.89
C LEU A 393 16.10 5.41 5.59
N SER A 394 14.86 5.42 6.09
CA SER A 394 14.26 6.57 6.78
C SER A 394 14.54 6.57 8.29
N ALA A 395 15.20 5.54 8.84
CA ALA A 395 15.57 5.50 10.24
C ALA A 395 16.57 6.61 10.57
N GLN A 396 16.47 7.21 11.76
CA GLN A 396 17.30 8.36 12.13
C GLN A 396 18.80 8.10 11.95
N ALA A 397 19.31 6.95 12.41
CA ALA A 397 20.73 6.59 12.23
C ALA A 397 21.14 6.45 10.74
N SER A 398 20.23 6.02 9.86
CA SER A 398 20.49 5.98 8.41
C SER A 398 20.56 7.39 7.83
N VAL A 399 19.67 8.29 8.27
CA VAL A 399 19.67 9.70 7.83
C VAL A 399 20.91 10.43 8.34
N ASP A 400 21.31 10.19 9.60
CA ASP A 400 22.54 10.75 10.19
C ASP A 400 23.78 10.27 9.43
N TYR A 401 23.86 8.97 9.14
CA TYR A 401 24.94 8.40 8.34
C TYR A 401 24.97 8.97 6.91
N ALA A 402 23.82 9.05 6.24
CA ALA A 402 23.72 9.63 4.90
C ALA A 402 24.07 11.12 4.87
N SER A 403 23.73 11.86 5.93
CA SER A 403 24.13 13.26 6.10
C SER A 403 25.64 13.40 6.27
N ALA A 404 26.27 12.57 7.11
CA ALA A 404 27.72 12.53 7.27
C ALA A 404 28.40 12.18 5.94
N LEU A 405 27.86 11.21 5.19
CA LEU A 405 28.36 10.78 3.88
C LEU A 405 28.34 11.91 2.85
N ALA A 406 27.28 12.74 2.86
CA ALA A 406 27.17 13.89 1.96
C ALA A 406 28.25 14.96 2.24
N GLN A 407 28.79 15.01 3.45
CA GLN A 407 29.86 15.93 3.84
C GLN A 407 31.25 15.30 3.67
N ARG A 408 31.37 13.98 3.89
CA ARG A 408 32.62 13.22 3.91
C ARG A 408 32.40 11.81 3.37
N ALA A 409 33.12 11.45 2.32
CA ALA A 409 32.98 10.16 1.66
C ALA A 409 33.36 8.95 2.54
N ASP A 410 34.19 9.16 3.56
CA ASP A 410 34.71 8.15 4.51
C ASP A 410 33.94 8.10 5.84
N ALA A 411 32.67 8.53 5.85
CA ALA A 411 31.83 8.47 7.03
C ALA A 411 31.78 7.06 7.66
N ASP A 412 31.92 7.00 8.98
CA ASP A 412 31.93 5.76 9.77
C ASP A 412 30.51 5.14 9.85
N PRO A 413 30.30 3.90 9.37
CA PRO A 413 29.00 3.24 9.43
C PRO A 413 28.64 2.64 10.79
N HIS A 414 29.53 2.65 11.80
CA HIS A 414 29.29 1.98 13.09
C HIS A 414 28.02 2.48 13.81
N GLY A 415 27.62 3.74 13.61
CA GLY A 415 26.37 4.30 14.14
C GLY A 415 25.10 3.58 13.66
N LEU A 416 25.15 2.88 12.52
CA LEU A 416 24.04 2.08 12.01
C LEU A 416 23.72 0.86 12.90
N GLY A 417 24.61 0.48 13.82
CA GLY A 417 24.37 -0.57 14.81
C GLY A 417 23.12 -0.31 15.66
N ALA A 418 22.72 0.95 15.89
CA ALA A 418 21.49 1.28 16.60
C ALA A 418 20.23 0.72 15.90
N ILE A 419 20.24 0.59 14.58
CA ILE A 419 19.13 0.01 13.81
C ILE A 419 19.08 -1.50 14.00
N TRP A 420 20.24 -2.16 14.11
CA TRP A 420 20.31 -3.58 14.40
C TRP A 420 19.69 -3.89 15.77
N ASP A 421 20.08 -3.16 16.80
CA ASP A 421 19.54 -3.35 18.15
C ASP A 421 18.03 -3.07 18.19
N ALA A 422 17.59 -2.02 17.50
CA ALA A 422 16.16 -1.70 17.37
C ALA A 422 15.38 -2.78 16.59
N LEU A 423 15.96 -3.34 15.54
CA LEU A 423 15.37 -4.41 14.72
C LEU A 423 15.09 -5.66 15.55
N LEU A 424 16.00 -6.01 16.46
CA LEU A 424 15.87 -7.20 17.30
C LEU A 424 15.01 -6.96 18.54
N GLY A 425 14.98 -5.74 19.09
CA GLY A 425 14.35 -5.45 20.38
C GLY A 425 13.01 -4.72 20.35
N GLN A 426 12.67 -4.00 19.27
CA GLN A 426 11.52 -3.07 19.27
C GLN A 426 10.38 -3.55 18.37
N SER A 427 9.15 -3.46 18.88
CA SER A 427 7.93 -3.92 18.18
C SER A 427 7.67 -3.21 16.85
N GLN A 428 8.08 -1.96 16.70
CA GLN A 428 7.93 -1.18 15.46
C GLN A 428 8.72 -1.76 14.27
N TRP A 429 9.75 -2.55 14.54
CA TRP A 429 10.57 -3.21 13.51
C TRP A 429 10.10 -4.63 13.19
N ARG A 430 9.06 -5.14 13.85
CA ARG A 430 8.54 -6.49 13.64
C ARG A 430 8.19 -6.76 12.17
N ALA A 431 7.62 -5.79 11.46
CA ALA A 431 7.30 -5.95 10.04
C ALA A 431 8.56 -6.16 9.18
N VAL A 432 9.67 -5.49 9.49
CA VAL A 432 10.96 -5.67 8.81
C VAL A 432 11.59 -7.00 9.20
N LEU A 433 11.62 -7.33 10.48
CA LEU A 433 12.18 -8.60 10.98
C LEU A 433 11.47 -9.82 10.37
N HIS A 434 10.15 -9.74 10.16
CA HIS A 434 9.33 -10.81 9.60
C HIS A 434 9.03 -10.65 8.11
N GLN A 435 9.74 -9.76 7.39
CA GLN A 435 9.40 -9.49 5.98
C GLN A 435 9.64 -10.69 5.06
N TYR A 436 10.68 -11.50 5.30
CA TYR A 436 10.99 -12.65 4.45
C TYR A 436 9.97 -13.79 4.56
N PRO A 437 9.54 -14.25 5.76
CA PRO A 437 8.49 -15.25 5.87
C PRO A 437 7.18 -14.83 5.20
N MET A 438 6.80 -13.56 5.33
CA MET A 438 5.62 -13.00 4.66
C MET A 438 5.76 -12.99 3.14
N LEU A 439 6.95 -12.65 2.62
CA LEU A 439 7.27 -12.74 1.20
C LEU A 439 7.16 -14.18 0.71
N LEU A 440 7.80 -15.12 1.41
CA LEU A 440 7.80 -16.53 1.09
C LEU A 440 6.37 -17.09 1.03
N GLN A 441 5.59 -16.89 2.09
CA GLN A 441 4.20 -17.36 2.15
C GLN A 441 3.34 -16.73 1.05
N GLY A 442 3.49 -15.44 0.78
CA GLY A 442 2.77 -14.76 -0.29
C GLY A 442 3.08 -15.38 -1.66
N ARG A 443 4.37 -15.60 -1.95
CA ARG A 443 4.85 -16.18 -3.21
C ARG A 443 4.49 -17.66 -3.34
N GLU A 444 4.43 -18.40 -2.24
CA GLU A 444 3.95 -19.77 -2.22
C GLU A 444 2.49 -19.89 -2.67
N LEU A 445 1.63 -18.93 -2.34
CA LEU A 445 0.21 -18.91 -2.75
C LEU A 445 0.00 -18.44 -4.19
N MET A 446 1.05 -18.00 -4.88
CA MET A 446 0.91 -17.41 -6.21
C MET A 446 0.96 -18.43 -7.33
N VAL A 447 0.01 -18.32 -8.27
CA VAL A 447 -0.03 -19.08 -9.52
C VAL A 447 -0.35 -18.15 -10.69
N ARG A 448 0.04 -18.57 -11.89
CA ARG A 448 -0.40 -17.91 -13.12
C ARG A 448 -1.73 -18.51 -13.55
N THR A 449 -2.64 -17.70 -14.08
CA THR A 449 -3.97 -18.20 -14.48
C THR A 449 -3.87 -19.25 -15.58
N GLY A 450 -2.96 -19.05 -16.54
CA GLY A 450 -2.69 -20.03 -17.61
C GLY A 450 -2.09 -21.35 -17.11
N ASP A 451 -1.23 -21.32 -16.09
CA ASP A 451 -0.67 -22.55 -15.50
C ASP A 451 -1.73 -23.29 -14.66
N LEU A 452 -2.64 -22.55 -14.01
CA LEU A 452 -3.80 -23.12 -13.32
C LEU A 452 -4.76 -23.81 -14.29
N LEU A 453 -5.09 -23.17 -15.42
CA LEU A 453 -5.90 -23.78 -16.49
C LEU A 453 -5.25 -25.05 -17.05
N ALA A 454 -3.95 -25.03 -17.33
CA ALA A 454 -3.24 -26.21 -17.81
C ALA A 454 -3.28 -27.37 -16.81
N ALA A 455 -3.18 -27.09 -15.51
CA ALA A 455 -3.32 -28.10 -14.46
C ALA A 455 -4.75 -28.65 -14.37
N ILE A 456 -5.77 -27.81 -14.55
CA ILE A 456 -7.18 -28.22 -14.58
C ILE A 456 -7.44 -29.16 -15.76
N ASP A 457 -6.91 -28.84 -16.94
CA ASP A 457 -7.07 -29.65 -18.15
C ASP A 457 -6.33 -31.00 -18.04
N GLY A 458 -5.14 -30.98 -17.44
CA GLY A 458 -4.29 -32.17 -17.26
C GLY A 458 -4.65 -33.08 -16.10
N ALA A 459 -5.44 -32.61 -15.13
CA ALA A 459 -5.86 -33.43 -13.99
C ALA A 459 -6.79 -34.57 -14.45
N THR A 460 -6.59 -35.77 -13.92
CA THR A 460 -7.34 -36.97 -14.35
C THR A 460 -8.38 -37.42 -13.34
N GLY A 461 -8.34 -36.91 -12.11
CA GLY A 461 -9.29 -37.26 -11.06
C GLY A 461 -9.15 -38.70 -10.58
N SER A 462 -7.94 -39.29 -10.64
CA SER A 462 -7.76 -40.71 -10.33
C SER A 462 -8.11 -41.02 -8.87
N ASP A 463 -9.26 -41.66 -8.67
CA ASP A 463 -9.58 -42.48 -7.51
C ASP A 463 -8.63 -43.70 -7.52
N THR A 464 -7.43 -43.55 -6.98
CA THR A 464 -6.73 -44.73 -6.47
C THR A 464 -7.34 -45.07 -5.13
N ALA A 465 -8.45 -45.81 -5.17
CA ALA A 465 -8.82 -46.69 -4.09
C ALA A 465 -7.62 -47.60 -3.82
N ILE A 466 -6.89 -47.32 -2.75
CA ILE A 466 -5.92 -48.26 -2.19
C ILE A 466 -6.76 -49.33 -1.47
N ASP A 467 -7.18 -50.33 -2.23
CA ASP A 467 -7.44 -51.65 -1.68
C ASP A 467 -6.09 -52.40 -1.65
N ALA A 468 -5.48 -52.44 -0.46
CA ALA A 468 -4.57 -53.49 -0.02
C ALA A 468 -4.56 -53.54 1.52
#